data_AF-A0A2G9P927-F1
#
_entry.id   AF-A0A2G9P927-F1
#
_cell.length_a   1.000
_cell.length_b   1.000
_cell.length_c   1.000
_cell.angle_alpha   90.00
_cell.angle_beta   90.00
_cell.angle_gamma   90.00
#
_symmetry.space_group_name_H-M   'P 1'
#
loop_
_entity.id
_entity.type
_entity.pdbx_description
1 polymer ?
#
loop_
_entity_poly.entity_id
_entity_poly.type
_entity_poly.pdbx_seq_one_letter_code
_entity_poly.pdbx_strand_id
1 'polypeptide(L)'
;MAVLKHPADIKEVVYHTQRPLSRKGETDDSGFARVWVFRPVCETCDMPMNKPSIRGRKKAPYFKCETCGTTLDENDFEAIANIEYVCPYCSHEGAKQEHFIRTKTSKKFTFACDACGKKLEMSKLKK
;
A
#
# COMPACT_ATOMS: atom_id res chain seq x y z
N MET A 1 12.13 -7.85 -15.25
CA MET A 1 10.86 -7.79 -14.49
C MET A 1 11.22 -7.57 -13.04
N ALA A 2 10.79 -6.46 -12.44
CA ALA A 2 11.02 -6.23 -11.02
C ALA A 2 10.15 -7.22 -10.24
N VAL A 3 10.77 -8.23 -9.62
CA VAL A 3 10.06 -9.23 -8.81
C VAL A 3 9.79 -8.60 -7.45
N LEU A 4 8.63 -7.96 -7.31
CA LEU A 4 8.19 -7.49 -6.00
C LEU A 4 7.87 -8.70 -5.13
N LYS A 5 8.35 -8.70 -3.89
CA LYS A 5 8.01 -9.75 -2.94
C LYS A 5 6.51 -9.67 -2.64
N HIS A 6 5.76 -10.70 -3.02
CA HIS A 6 4.37 -10.85 -2.59
C HIS A 6 4.33 -11.24 -1.11
N PRO A 7 3.37 -10.71 -0.34
CA PRO A 7 3.12 -11.19 1.00
C PRO A 7 2.60 -12.63 0.93
N ALA A 8 3.15 -13.53 1.75
CA ALA A 8 2.63 -14.89 1.85
C ALA A 8 1.32 -14.89 2.66
N ASP A 9 1.20 -13.98 3.63
CA ASP A 9 0.01 -13.80 4.45
C ASP A 9 -0.40 -12.31 4.56
N ILE A 10 -1.71 -12.05 4.62
CA ILE A 10 -2.26 -10.70 4.80
C ILE A 10 -1.89 -10.10 6.18
N LYS A 11 -1.47 -10.95 7.12
CA LYS A 11 -0.90 -10.54 8.40
C LYS A 11 0.50 -9.95 8.28
N GLU A 12 1.17 -10.06 7.14
CA GLU A 12 2.50 -9.44 6.96
C GLU A 12 2.39 -7.98 6.49
N VAL A 13 1.19 -7.56 6.09
CA VAL A 13 0.94 -6.24 5.51
C VAL A 13 0.10 -5.35 6.43
N VAL A 14 0.38 -4.06 6.37
CA VAL A 14 -0.40 -2.99 7.02
C VAL A 14 -1.61 -2.64 6.18
N TYR A 15 -1.44 -2.68 4.86
CA TYR A 15 -2.42 -2.30 3.88
C TYR A 15 -2.32 -3.25 2.71
N HIS A 16 -3.46 -3.76 2.25
CA HIS A 16 -3.57 -4.55 1.04
C HIS A 16 -4.89 -4.19 0.37
N THR A 17 -4.83 -3.91 -0.93
CA THR A 17 -6.00 -3.66 -1.74
C THR A 17 -5.76 -4.12 -3.16
N GLN A 18 -6.81 -4.62 -3.81
CA GLN A 18 -6.82 -4.87 -5.25
C GLN A 18 -8.05 -4.16 -5.80
N ARG A 19 -7.85 -3.30 -6.82
CA ARG A 19 -8.90 -2.44 -7.36
C ARG A 19 -8.74 -2.26 -8.86
N PRO A 20 -9.85 -2.02 -9.59
CA PRO A 20 -9.74 -1.55 -10.95
C PRO A 20 -9.07 -0.16 -10.97
N LEU A 21 -8.31 0.08 -12.02
CA LEU A 21 -7.76 1.38 -12.36
C LEU A 21 -8.67 2.04 -13.38
N SER A 22 -9.09 3.25 -13.06
CA SER A 22 -9.84 4.06 -14.00
C SER A 22 -8.91 5.04 -14.71
N ARG A 23 -9.23 5.35 -15.95
CA ARG A 23 -8.62 6.48 -16.66
C ARG A 23 -9.11 7.79 -16.02
N LYS A 24 -8.29 8.85 -16.03
CA LYS A 24 -8.66 10.13 -15.41
C LYS A 24 -9.95 10.69 -16.04
N GLY A 25 -11.07 10.64 -15.30
CA GLY A 25 -12.38 11.15 -15.73
C GLY A 25 -13.29 10.13 -16.43
N GLU A 26 -12.93 8.85 -16.47
CA GLU A 26 -13.68 7.78 -17.15
C GLU A 26 -13.99 6.65 -16.16
N THR A 27 -15.13 5.97 -16.33
CA THR A 27 -15.60 4.91 -15.41
C THR A 27 -15.25 3.50 -15.88
N ASP A 28 -14.49 3.38 -16.97
CA ASP A 28 -14.12 2.08 -17.55
C ASP A 28 -13.08 1.34 -16.70
N ASP A 29 -13.44 0.12 -16.29
CA ASP A 29 -12.66 -0.78 -15.43
C ASP A 29 -11.65 -1.65 -16.23
N SER A 30 -11.02 -1.09 -17.27
CA SER A 30 -10.17 -1.87 -18.20
C SER A 30 -8.77 -2.20 -17.65
N GLY A 31 -8.43 -1.77 -16.44
CA GLY A 31 -7.14 -2.01 -15.81
C GLY A 31 -7.31 -2.36 -14.34
N PHE A 32 -6.28 -2.94 -13.72
CA PHE A 32 -6.30 -3.27 -12.30
C PHE A 32 -4.99 -2.89 -11.63
N ALA A 33 -5.04 -2.59 -10.35
CA ALA A 33 -3.88 -2.42 -9.50
C ALA A 33 -4.05 -3.20 -8.20
N ARG A 34 -2.99 -3.91 -7.83
CA ARG A 34 -2.81 -4.54 -6.53
C ARG A 34 -1.74 -3.75 -5.80
N VAL A 35 -2.09 -3.24 -4.62
CA VAL A 35 -1.21 -2.43 -3.79
C VAL A 35 -1.11 -3.05 -2.41
N TRP A 36 0.12 -3.25 -1.93
CA TRP A 36 0.37 -3.73 -0.58
C TRP A 36 1.54 -3.03 0.09
N VAL A 37 1.43 -2.83 1.40
CA VAL A 37 2.43 -2.17 2.25
C VAL A 37 2.81 -3.14 3.34
N PHE A 38 4.09 -3.51 3.42
CA PHE A 38 4.60 -4.40 4.46
C PHE A 38 4.58 -3.72 5.84
N ARG A 39 4.50 -4.54 6.90
CA ARG A 39 4.68 -4.07 8.28
C ARG A 39 6.13 -3.67 8.51
N PRO A 40 6.39 -2.65 9.36
CA PRO A 40 7.73 -2.43 9.86
C PRO A 40 8.21 -3.69 10.56
N VAL A 41 9.44 -4.05 10.29
CA VAL A 41 10.14 -5.13 10.96
C VAL A 41 10.84 -4.54 12.18
N CYS A 42 10.79 -5.22 13.31
CA CYS A 42 11.52 -4.79 14.49
C CYS A 42 13.02 -5.02 14.29
N GLU A 43 13.83 -3.97 14.37
CA GLU A 43 15.30 -4.03 14.22
C GLU A 43 15.98 -4.99 15.21
N THR A 44 15.33 -5.31 16.33
CA THR A 44 15.88 -6.17 17.38
C THR A 44 15.49 -7.64 17.21
N CYS A 45 14.34 -7.92 16.61
CA CYS A 45 13.76 -9.28 16.59
C CYS A 45 13.45 -9.81 15.20
N ASP A 46 13.66 -8.98 14.17
CA ASP A 46 13.30 -9.25 12.78
C ASP A 46 11.86 -9.73 12.57
N MET A 47 10.97 -9.39 13.52
CA MET A 47 9.57 -9.77 13.50
C MET A 47 8.67 -8.59 13.13
N PRO A 48 7.56 -8.84 12.41
CA PRO A 48 6.63 -7.80 11.99
C PRO A 48 5.96 -7.16 13.20
N MET A 49 5.99 -5.83 13.26
CA MET A 49 5.38 -5.07 14.35
C MET A 49 3.91 -4.77 14.08
N ASN A 50 3.12 -4.72 15.16
CA ASN A 50 1.67 -4.51 15.09
C ASN A 50 1.27 -3.18 15.71
N LYS A 51 0.28 -2.50 15.14
CA LYS A 51 -0.36 -1.37 15.83
C LYS A 51 -1.30 -1.89 16.90
N PRO A 52 -1.03 -1.64 18.20
CA PRO A 52 -1.92 -2.05 19.27
C PRO A 52 -3.26 -1.30 19.19
N SER A 53 -4.32 -1.93 19.69
CA SER A 53 -5.62 -1.28 19.83
C SER A 53 -5.66 -0.51 21.15
N ILE A 54 -6.02 0.77 21.11
CA ILE A 54 -6.15 1.61 22.32
C ILE A 54 -7.58 1.50 22.88
N ARG A 55 -8.58 1.71 22.02
CA ARG A 55 -10.02 1.65 22.38
C ARG A 55 -10.84 1.14 21.20
N GLY A 56 -11.34 -0.08 21.30
CA GLY A 56 -12.20 -0.70 20.28
C GLY A 56 -11.51 -0.80 18.92
N ARG A 57 -11.97 -0.02 17.93
CA ARG A 57 -11.41 0.02 16.57
C ARG A 57 -10.27 1.04 16.39
N LYS A 58 -9.95 1.84 17.41
CA LYS A 58 -8.91 2.88 17.32
C LYS A 58 -7.52 2.28 17.57
N LYS A 59 -6.68 2.31 16.54
CA LYS A 59 -5.28 1.88 16.57
C LYS A 59 -4.38 2.97 17.17
N ALA A 60 -3.28 2.58 17.81
CA ALA A 60 -2.27 3.49 18.30
C ALA A 60 -1.49 4.16 17.15
N PRO A 61 -0.95 5.38 17.37
CA PRO A 61 -0.09 6.06 16.41
C PRO A 61 1.34 5.48 16.37
N TYR A 62 1.60 4.35 17.03
CA TYR A 62 2.88 3.66 17.03
C TYR A 62 2.66 2.17 16.75
N PHE A 63 3.65 1.53 16.15
CA PHE A 63 3.79 0.09 16.07
C PHE A 63 4.49 -0.42 17.32
N LYS A 64 4.09 -1.60 17.81
CA LYS A 64 4.71 -2.28 18.94
C LYS A 64 5.11 -3.69 18.51
N CYS A 65 6.33 -4.09 18.82
CA CYS A 65 6.76 -5.48 18.69
C CYS A 65 6.14 -6.29 19.84
N GLU A 66 5.48 -7.40 19.52
CA GLU A 66 4.86 -8.27 20.55
C GLU A 66 5.91 -9.08 21.33
N THR A 67 7.12 -9.25 20.79
CA THR A 67 8.17 -10.07 21.39
C THR A 67 9.06 -9.29 22.35
N CYS A 68 9.66 -8.18 21.90
CA CYS A 68 10.57 -7.36 22.73
C CYS A 68 9.90 -6.12 23.34
N GLY A 69 8.71 -5.75 22.87
CA GLY A 69 8.00 -4.56 23.34
C GLY A 69 8.47 -3.23 22.74
N THR A 70 9.49 -3.23 21.87
CA THR A 70 9.97 -2.02 21.17
C THR A 70 8.82 -1.33 20.45
N THR A 71 8.80 0.00 20.50
CA THR A 71 7.80 0.83 19.83
C THR A 71 8.43 1.67 18.73
N LEU A 72 7.78 1.75 17.57
CA LEU A 72 8.16 2.58 16.44
C LEU A 72 7.02 3.54 16.13
N ASP A 73 7.28 4.84 16.06
CA ASP A 73 6.22 5.80 15.73
C ASP A 73 5.74 5.63 14.28
N GLU A 74 4.46 5.91 14.01
CA GLU A 74 3.92 5.86 12.65
C GLU A 74 4.57 6.89 11.73
N ASN A 75 5.05 8.02 12.26
CA ASN A 75 5.69 9.06 11.46
C ASN A 75 7.14 8.71 11.08
N ASP A 76 7.84 7.95 11.93
CA ASP A 76 9.20 7.46 11.63
C ASP A 76 9.20 6.31 10.63
N PHE A 77 8.06 5.64 10.45
CA PHE A 77 7.93 4.56 9.48
C PHE A 77 7.61 5.09 8.06
N GLU A 78 8.61 5.05 7.19
CA GLU A 78 8.40 5.26 5.76
C GLU A 78 7.66 4.06 5.14
N ALA A 79 6.33 4.19 5.02
CA ALA A 79 5.52 3.17 4.39
C ALA A 79 5.82 3.09 2.88
N ILE A 80 6.43 2.01 2.42
CA ILE A 80 6.65 1.74 0.99
C ILE A 80 5.50 0.87 0.46
N ALA A 81 4.75 1.37 -0.52
CA ALA A 81 3.73 0.61 -1.24
C ALA A 81 4.35 -0.11 -2.43
N ASN A 82 4.18 -1.42 -2.47
CA ASN A 82 4.40 -2.26 -3.63
C ASN A 82 3.14 -2.22 -4.47
N ILE A 83 3.29 -1.91 -5.76
CA ILE A 83 2.19 -1.69 -6.70
C ILE A 83 2.44 -2.58 -7.90
N GLU A 84 1.56 -3.55 -8.09
CA GLU A 84 1.42 -4.26 -9.36
C GLU A 84 0.21 -3.70 -10.08
N TYR A 85 0.35 -3.41 -11.36
CA TYR A 85 -0.74 -2.81 -12.10
C TYR A 85 -0.73 -3.25 -13.56
N VAL A 86 -1.93 -3.25 -14.13
CA VAL A 86 -2.16 -3.39 -15.56
C VAL A 86 -2.75 -2.09 -16.04
N CYS A 87 -1.98 -1.41 -16.90
CA CYS A 87 -2.32 -0.09 -17.36
C CYS A 87 -3.55 -0.13 -18.28
N PRO A 88 -4.67 0.54 -17.97
CA PRO A 88 -5.85 0.58 -18.84
C PRO A 88 -5.60 1.32 -20.17
N TYR A 89 -4.48 2.01 -20.34
CA TYR A 89 -4.17 2.76 -21.58
C TYR A 89 -3.35 1.97 -22.60
N CYS A 90 -2.40 1.16 -22.13
CA CYS A 90 -1.48 0.41 -23.00
C CYS A 90 -1.47 -1.08 -22.71
N SER A 91 -2.30 -1.56 -21.78
CA SER A 91 -2.37 -2.94 -21.31
C SER A 91 -1.04 -3.50 -20.79
N HIS A 92 -0.08 -2.63 -20.48
CA HIS A 92 1.21 -3.02 -19.93
C HIS A 92 1.07 -3.43 -18.47
N GLU A 93 1.67 -4.57 -18.12
CA GLU A 93 1.79 -5.07 -16.77
C GLU A 93 3.09 -4.54 -16.16
N GLY A 94 2.95 -3.68 -15.14
CA GLY A 94 4.06 -3.05 -14.45
C GLY A 94 4.06 -3.40 -12.97
N ALA A 95 5.24 -3.40 -12.38
CA ALA A 95 5.44 -3.58 -10.95
C ALA A 95 6.43 -2.52 -10.46
N LYS A 96 6.05 -1.73 -9.47
CA LYS A 96 6.89 -0.67 -8.91
C LYS A 96 6.66 -0.46 -7.41
N GLN A 97 7.60 0.24 -6.78
CA GLN A 97 7.50 0.66 -5.39
C GLN A 97 7.38 2.19 -5.34
N GLU A 98 6.48 2.69 -4.50
CA GLU A 98 6.29 4.12 -4.32
C GLU A 98 6.02 4.44 -2.84
N HIS A 99 6.41 5.63 -2.39
CA HIS A 99 6.19 6.06 -1.01
C HIS A 99 4.68 6.21 -0.76
N PHE A 100 4.18 5.49 0.24
CA PHE A 100 2.77 5.45 0.60
C PHE A 100 2.44 6.53 1.63
N ILE A 101 2.23 7.75 1.15
CA ILE A 101 1.77 8.83 2.02
C ILE A 101 0.24 8.78 2.11
N ARG A 102 -0.27 8.28 3.24
CA ARG A 102 -1.71 8.30 3.53
C ARG A 102 -2.15 9.69 3.97
N THR A 103 -2.24 10.62 3.03
CA THR A 103 -2.82 11.94 3.29
C THR A 103 -4.32 11.79 3.60
N LYS A 104 -4.79 12.38 4.71
CA LYS A 104 -6.23 12.38 5.07
C LYS A 104 -7.10 13.04 3.99
N THR A 105 -6.50 13.95 3.21
CA THR A 105 -7.14 14.76 2.18
C THR A 105 -7.25 14.04 0.83
N SER A 106 -6.31 13.15 0.51
CA SER A 106 -6.27 12.46 -0.79
C SER A 106 -7.04 11.15 -0.71
N LYS A 107 -8.29 11.18 -1.16
CA LYS A 107 -9.13 9.97 -1.26
C LYS A 107 -8.71 9.03 -2.41
N LYS A 108 -7.64 9.37 -3.14
CA LYS A 108 -7.16 8.65 -4.33
C LYS A 108 -5.67 8.41 -4.20
N PHE A 109 -5.24 7.21 -4.57
CA PHE A 109 -3.83 6.89 -4.74
C PHE A 109 -3.50 7.05 -6.24
N THR A 110 -2.54 7.91 -6.57
CA THR A 110 -2.21 8.23 -7.97
C THR A 110 -0.77 7.90 -8.26
N PHE A 111 -0.51 7.21 -9.37
CA PHE A 111 0.83 6.83 -9.79
C PHE A 111 0.93 6.87 -11.31
N ALA A 112 2.13 7.04 -11.86
CA ALA A 112 2.34 6.97 -13.31
C ALA A 112 2.66 5.55 -13.77
N CYS A 113 2.20 5.19 -14.98
CA CYS A 113 2.62 3.99 -15.69
C CYS A 113 4.03 4.16 -16.26
N ASP A 114 4.90 3.17 -16.08
CA ASP A 114 6.29 3.17 -16.52
C ASP A 114 6.44 3.06 -18.05
N ALA A 115 5.49 2.39 -18.72
CA ALA A 115 5.55 2.21 -20.17
C ALA A 115 5.00 3.41 -20.95
N CYS A 116 3.86 3.98 -20.53
CA CYS A 116 3.21 5.06 -21.28
C CYS A 116 3.28 6.43 -20.59
N GLY A 117 3.82 6.52 -19.37
CA GLY A 117 3.91 7.76 -18.59
C GLY A 117 2.57 8.33 -18.12
N LYS A 118 1.44 7.69 -18.47
CA LYS A 118 0.10 8.20 -18.11
C LYS A 118 -0.16 8.04 -16.63
N LYS A 119 -0.85 9.03 -16.05
CA LYS A 119 -1.27 9.02 -14.65
C LYS A 119 -2.46 8.09 -14.48
N LEU A 120 -2.34 7.17 -13.54
CA LEU A 120 -3.32 6.19 -13.12
C LEU A 120 -3.85 6.60 -11.75
N GLU A 121 -5.17 6.55 -11.58
CA GLU A 121 -5.82 6.86 -10.32
C GLU A 121 -6.53 5.61 -9.80
N MET A 122 -6.17 5.20 -8.58
CA MET A 122 -6.89 4.18 -7.85
C MET A 122 -7.87 4.88 -6.91
N SER A 123 -9.16 4.80 -7.23
CA SER A 123 -10.20 5.40 -6.41
C SER A 123 -10.48 4.56 -5.16
N LYS A 124 -10.66 5.22 -4.02
CA LYS A 124 -11.19 4.57 -2.82
C LYS A 124 -12.71 4.46 -3.02
N LEU A 125 -13.22 3.28 -3.38
CA LEU A 125 -14.66 3.06 -3.45
C LEU A 125 -15.26 3.46 -2.10
N LYS A 126 -16.16 4.45 -2.11
CA LYS A 126 -17.02 4.73 -0.97
C LYS A 126 -17.78 3.44 -0.71
N LYS A 127 -17.50 2.79 0.41
CA LYS A 127 -18.38 1.75 0.94
C LYS A 127 -19.58 2.44 1.58
#